data_AF-A0A8H6HNX0-F1
#
_entry.id   AF-A0A8H6HNX0-F1
#
_cell.length_a   1.000
_cell.length_b   1.000
_cell.length_c   1.000
_cell.angle_alpha   90.00
_cell.angle_beta   90.00
_cell.angle_gamma   90.00
#
_symmetry.space_group_name_H-M   'P 1'
#
loop_
_entity.id
_entity.type
_entity.pdbx_description
1 polymer ?
#
loop_
_entity_poly.entity_id
_entity_poly.type
_entity_poly.pdbx_seq_one_letter_code
_entity_poly.pdbx_strand_id
1 'polypeptide(L)'
;TRKDYEEYQARLVRLLSQPRMRAAGMQGGYIWRLVKDLVPLVRILPGPQDDTAEILISEPEPGEDGQHSFIDDTLSRHDMHLIVGSYLVPDARSGKRVIKSWWPPPDADEDVGEFSGMWTPYLEETFRERLEAIMSGSAQPLRAREWKRDSKGWRGLRVWRKRLRELSTNFIRDL
;
A
#
# COMPACT_ATOMS: atom_id res chain seq x y z
N THR A 1 -20.74 -4.08 1.09
CA THR A 1 -21.79 -3.15 1.57
C THR A 1 -21.18 -2.08 2.47
N ARG A 2 -21.89 -1.00 2.81
CA ARG A 2 -21.39 0.05 3.73
C ARG A 2 -20.94 -0.54 5.06
N LYS A 3 -21.73 -1.45 5.63
CA LYS A 3 -21.40 -2.14 6.89
C LYS A 3 -20.07 -2.90 6.80
N ASP A 4 -19.85 -3.62 5.69
CA ASP A 4 -18.59 -4.34 5.47
C ASP A 4 -17.39 -3.39 5.36
N TYR A 5 -17.61 -2.16 4.86
CA TYR A 5 -16.59 -1.13 4.77
C TYR A 5 -16.27 -0.51 6.14
N GLU A 6 -17.27 -0.26 6.97
CA GLU A 6 -17.06 0.21 8.35
C GLU A 6 -16.31 -0.85 9.19
N GLU A 7 -16.66 -2.13 9.00
CA GLU A 7 -15.96 -3.24 9.65
C GLU A 7 -14.50 -3.39 9.16
N TYR A 8 -14.27 -3.22 7.85
CA TYR A 8 -12.93 -3.08 7.27
C TYR A 8 -12.12 -1.99 7.98
N GLN A 9 -12.66 -0.78 8.09
CA GLN A 9 -11.96 0.35 8.72
C GLN A 9 -11.62 0.06 10.18
N ALA A 10 -12.56 -0.53 10.94
CA ALA A 10 -12.32 -0.92 12.32
C ALA A 10 -11.19 -1.96 12.46
N ARG A 11 -11.10 -2.93 11.54
CA ARG A 11 -9.98 -3.90 11.51
C ARG A 11 -8.67 -3.23 11.12
N LEU A 12 -8.71 -2.30 10.17
CA LEU A 12 -7.52 -1.58 9.72
C LEU A 12 -6.92 -0.71 10.82
N VAL A 13 -7.73 -0.02 11.63
CA VAL A 13 -7.23 0.73 12.80
C VAL A 13 -6.46 -0.18 13.78
N ARG A 14 -6.98 -1.40 14.03
CA ARG A 14 -6.29 -2.39 14.88
C ARG A 14 -4.98 -2.87 14.27
N LEU A 15 -4.97 -3.12 12.95
CA LEU A 15 -3.77 -3.52 12.23
C LEU A 15 -2.71 -2.42 12.32
N LEU A 16 -3.08 -1.17 12.01
CA LEU A 16 -2.19 0.01 12.02
C LEU A 16 -1.64 0.38 13.40
N SER A 17 -2.15 -0.23 14.47
CA SER A 17 -1.61 -0.04 15.82
C SER A 17 -0.33 -0.88 16.07
N GLN A 18 0.03 -1.77 15.15
CA GLN A 18 1.25 -2.57 15.27
C GLN A 18 2.49 -1.76 14.87
N PRO A 19 3.61 -1.85 15.60
CA PRO A 19 4.83 -1.07 15.33
C PRO A 19 5.30 -1.16 13.86
N ARG A 20 5.34 -2.37 13.29
CA ARG A 20 5.74 -2.62 11.89
C ARG A 20 4.92 -1.88 10.84
N MET A 21 3.72 -1.40 11.19
CA MET A 21 2.85 -0.67 10.28
C MET A 21 3.28 0.78 10.08
N ARG A 22 4.34 1.23 10.76
CA ARG A 22 5.13 2.41 10.38
C ARG A 22 5.44 2.42 8.88
N ALA A 23 5.83 1.27 8.33
CA ALA A 23 6.10 1.11 6.90
C ALA A 23 4.90 1.54 6.02
N ALA A 24 3.66 1.32 6.46
CA ALA A 24 2.47 1.74 5.74
C ALA A 24 2.27 3.26 5.76
N GLY A 25 2.64 3.94 6.85
CA GLY A 25 2.67 5.40 6.92
C GLY A 25 3.78 6.03 6.08
N MET A 26 4.86 5.30 5.82
CA MET A 26 5.98 5.71 4.96
C MET A 26 5.77 5.37 3.48
N GLN A 27 4.79 4.50 3.17
CA GLN A 27 4.39 4.26 1.79
C GLN A 27 3.80 5.53 1.16
N GLY A 28 3.64 5.47 -0.15
CA GLY A 28 2.93 6.47 -0.92
C GLY A 28 1.53 6.02 -1.35
N GLY A 29 0.86 6.86 -2.15
CA GLY A 29 -0.36 6.50 -2.86
C GLY A 29 -1.55 6.17 -1.94
N TYR A 30 -2.36 5.20 -2.35
CA TYR A 30 -3.59 4.82 -1.64
C TYR A 30 -3.32 4.27 -0.23
N ILE A 31 -2.24 3.52 -0.03
CA ILE A 31 -1.87 2.98 1.29
C ILE A 31 -1.69 4.14 2.27
N TRP A 32 -0.84 5.11 1.92
CA TRP A 32 -0.64 6.31 2.74
C TRP A 32 -1.93 7.07 3.00
N ARG A 33 -2.73 7.28 1.95
CA ARG A 33 -3.97 8.04 2.09
C ARG A 33 -4.93 7.39 3.08
N LEU A 34 -5.05 6.06 3.03
CA LEU A 34 -5.90 5.28 3.94
C LEU A 34 -5.39 5.33 5.36
N VAL A 35 -4.08 5.18 5.54
CA VAL A 35 -3.42 5.26 6.85
C VAL A 35 -3.69 6.62 7.48
N LYS A 36 -3.42 7.71 6.73
CA LYS A 36 -3.63 9.09 7.16
C LYS A 36 -5.08 9.41 7.51
N ASP A 37 -6.05 8.82 6.82
CA ASP A 37 -7.48 9.04 7.06
C ASP A 37 -7.95 8.43 8.39
N LEU A 38 -7.40 7.27 8.73
CA LEU A 38 -7.88 6.43 9.82
C LEU A 38 -7.13 6.65 11.13
N VAL A 39 -5.84 6.97 11.05
CA VAL A 39 -4.98 7.12 12.22
C VAL A 39 -4.09 8.36 12.04
N PRO A 40 -3.97 9.22 13.06
CA PRO A 40 -3.02 10.33 13.02
C PRO A 40 -1.61 9.82 12.76
N LEU A 41 -0.93 10.36 11.74
CA LEU A 41 0.42 9.90 11.36
C LEU A 41 1.42 9.98 12.52
N VAL A 42 1.26 10.92 13.45
CA VAL A 42 2.07 11.03 14.68
C VAL A 42 2.02 9.78 15.57
N ARG A 43 0.99 8.94 15.45
CA ARG A 43 0.88 7.66 16.18
C ARG A 43 1.57 6.50 15.48
N ILE A 44 1.80 6.59 14.17
CA ILE A 44 2.34 5.51 13.33
C ILE A 44 3.79 5.76 12.93
N LEU A 45 4.16 7.03 12.77
CA LEU A 45 5.50 7.47 12.39
C LEU A 45 6.51 7.72 13.54
N PRO A 46 6.22 7.52 14.86
CA PRO A 46 7.31 7.45 15.83
C PRO A 46 8.38 6.47 15.32
N GLY A 47 9.64 6.74 15.68
CA GLY A 47 10.78 5.84 15.43
C GLY A 47 10.42 4.38 15.70
N PRO A 48 11.12 3.39 15.11
CA PRO A 48 10.91 1.98 15.42
C PRO A 48 10.67 1.84 16.93
N GLN A 49 9.45 1.42 17.31
CA GLN A 49 9.06 1.44 18.71
C GLN A 49 9.72 0.24 19.38
N ASP A 50 10.61 0.55 20.33
CA ASP A 50 11.21 -0.39 21.28
C ASP A 50 10.12 -1.12 22.08
N ASP A 51 9.59 -2.21 21.55
CA ASP A 51 9.11 -3.32 22.41
C ASP A 51 10.05 -4.53 22.32
N THR A 52 11.03 -4.45 21.41
CA THR A 52 12.27 -5.21 21.41
C THR A 52 13.37 -4.19 21.14
N ALA A 53 14.27 -4.00 22.09
CA ALA A 53 15.46 -3.16 21.98
C ALA A 53 16.47 -3.74 20.97
N GLU A 54 16.01 -3.95 19.75
CA GLU A 54 16.79 -4.42 18.63
C GLU A 54 16.42 -3.50 17.46
N ILE A 55 17.18 -2.42 17.31
CA ILE A 55 17.76 -2.19 15.99
C ILE A 55 18.41 -3.54 15.66
N LEU A 56 17.73 -4.36 14.85
CA LEU A 56 18.32 -5.58 14.31
C LEU A 56 19.47 -5.09 13.42
N ILE A 57 20.62 -4.90 14.05
CA ILE A 57 21.90 -4.90 13.36
C ILE A 57 22.09 -6.38 13.09
N SER A 58 21.93 -6.81 11.83
CA SER A 58 22.43 -8.14 11.49
C SER A 58 23.91 -8.16 11.85
N GLU A 59 24.32 -9.01 12.78
CA GLU A 59 25.75 -9.27 12.95
C GLU A 59 26.27 -9.73 11.58
N PRO A 60 27.37 -9.13 11.07
CA PRO A 60 27.94 -9.57 9.81
C PRO A 60 28.27 -11.07 9.93
N GLU A 61 27.83 -11.87 8.95
CA GLU A 61 28.24 -13.27 8.82
C GLU A 61 29.78 -13.33 8.91
N PRO A 62 30.36 -14.28 9.67
CA PRO A 62 31.80 -14.31 9.88
C PRO A 62 32.53 -14.55 8.55
N GLY A 63 33.06 -13.47 7.96
CA GLY A 63 33.75 -13.48 6.66
C GLY A 63 33.45 -12.29 5.74
N GLU A 64 32.42 -11.48 6.03
CA GLU A 64 32.17 -10.22 5.34
C GLU A 64 32.69 -9.03 6.15
N ASP A 65 33.45 -8.15 5.50
CA ASP A 65 34.11 -6.98 6.08
C ASP A 65 33.13 -6.00 6.76
N GLY A 66 32.73 -6.28 8.00
CA GLY A 66 32.12 -5.31 8.94
C GLY A 66 30.92 -4.52 8.41
N GLN A 67 30.23 -4.98 7.37
CA GLN A 67 29.19 -4.21 6.71
C GLN A 67 27.88 -4.34 7.48
N HIS A 68 27.56 -3.34 8.30
CA HIS A 68 26.28 -3.26 8.99
C HIS A 68 25.14 -3.15 7.97
N SER A 69 24.16 -4.06 8.03
CA SER A 69 22.91 -3.90 7.29
C SER A 69 21.93 -3.08 8.15
N PHE A 70 21.37 -2.02 7.56
CA PHE A 70 20.30 -1.24 8.20
C PHE A 70 18.98 -1.97 7.94
N ILE A 71 18.32 -2.42 9.00
CA ILE A 71 17.00 -3.05 8.91
C ILE A 71 15.93 -1.98 9.19
N ASP A 72 15.10 -1.71 8.19
CA ASP A 72 13.92 -0.83 8.31
C ASP A 72 12.63 -1.67 8.17
N ASP A 73 11.52 -1.15 8.71
CA ASP A 73 10.22 -1.80 8.60
C ASP A 73 9.82 -1.91 7.13
N THR A 74 9.60 -3.14 6.67
CA THR A 74 9.12 -3.40 5.31
C THR A 74 7.67 -3.85 5.35
N LEU A 75 6.84 -3.23 4.50
CA LEU A 75 5.44 -3.63 4.38
C LEU A 75 5.33 -4.86 3.48
N SER A 76 4.87 -5.99 4.04
CA SER A 76 4.68 -7.20 3.25
C SER A 76 3.54 -7.04 2.25
N ARG A 77 3.59 -7.81 1.15
CA ARG A 77 2.51 -7.82 0.15
C ARG A 77 1.16 -8.22 0.76
N HIS A 78 1.19 -9.12 1.74
CA HIS A 78 0.01 -9.53 2.49
C HIS A 78 -0.57 -8.35 3.28
N ASP A 79 0.26 -7.58 4.00
CA ASP A 79 -0.18 -6.41 4.76
C ASP A 79 -0.73 -5.32 3.82
N MET A 80 -0.11 -5.11 2.65
CA MET A 80 -0.66 -4.21 1.62
C MET A 80 -2.09 -4.61 1.22
N HIS A 81 -2.33 -5.91 0.99
CA HIS A 81 -3.66 -6.42 0.66
C HIS A 81 -4.67 -6.22 1.79
N LEU A 82 -4.26 -6.37 3.05
CA LEU A 82 -5.10 -6.08 4.21
C LEU A 82 -5.45 -4.59 4.29
N ILE A 83 -4.45 -3.72 4.08
CA ILE A 83 -4.63 -2.25 4.11
C ILE A 83 -5.60 -1.80 3.03
N VAL A 84 -5.53 -2.33 1.81
CA VAL A 84 -6.47 -1.91 0.74
C VAL A 84 -7.85 -2.57 0.87
N GLY A 85 -8.07 -3.36 1.93
CA GLY A 85 -9.34 -4.03 2.20
C GLY A 85 -9.62 -5.15 1.20
N SER A 86 -8.65 -6.03 0.97
CA SER A 86 -8.83 -7.20 0.10
C SER A 86 -9.58 -8.33 0.81
N TYR A 87 -10.52 -8.95 0.10
CA TYR A 87 -11.34 -10.08 0.53
C TYR A 87 -11.29 -11.20 -0.49
N LEU A 88 -11.29 -12.43 0.02
CA LEU A 88 -11.50 -13.61 -0.78
C LEU A 88 -13.00 -13.93 -0.81
N VAL A 89 -13.64 -13.72 -1.95
CA VAL A 89 -15.09 -13.93 -2.13
C VAL A 89 -15.36 -15.03 -3.15
N PRO A 90 -16.41 -15.84 -2.97
CA PRO A 90 -16.83 -16.80 -3.98
C PRO A 90 -17.34 -16.07 -5.23
N ASP A 91 -16.86 -16.49 -6.39
CA ASP A 91 -17.32 -15.97 -7.67
C ASP A 91 -18.63 -16.63 -8.07
N ALA A 92 -19.70 -15.85 -8.14
CA ALA A 92 -21.03 -16.35 -8.49
C ALA A 92 -21.08 -17.06 -9.85
N ARG A 93 -20.17 -16.75 -10.78
CA ARG A 93 -20.15 -17.36 -12.12
C ARG A 93 -19.33 -18.64 -12.21
N SER A 94 -18.21 -18.71 -11.51
CA SER A 94 -17.24 -19.82 -11.66
C SER A 94 -17.18 -20.75 -10.45
N GLY A 95 -17.80 -20.38 -9.32
CA GLY A 95 -17.70 -21.08 -8.04
C GLY A 95 -16.31 -20.96 -7.38
N LYS A 96 -15.30 -20.47 -8.10
CA LYS A 96 -13.94 -20.27 -7.59
C LYS A 96 -13.88 -19.05 -6.69
N ARG A 97 -12.95 -19.06 -5.75
CA ARG A 97 -12.67 -17.89 -4.92
C ARG A 97 -11.87 -16.86 -5.71
N VAL A 98 -12.27 -15.59 -5.61
CA VAL A 98 -11.62 -14.46 -6.27
C VAL A 98 -11.31 -13.36 -5.26
N ILE A 99 -10.22 -12.65 -5.47
CA ILE A 99 -9.83 -11.52 -4.63
C ILE A 99 -10.52 -10.27 -5.16
N LYS A 100 -11.16 -9.52 -4.25
CA LYS A 100 -11.68 -8.18 -4.50
C LYS A 100 -11.21 -7.23 -3.40
N SER A 101 -11.07 -5.96 -3.69
CA SER A 101 -10.60 -4.97 -2.70
C SER A 101 -11.38 -3.66 -2.76
N TRP A 102 -11.47 -2.98 -1.62
CA TRP A 102 -12.09 -1.64 -1.52
C TRP A 102 -11.27 -0.57 -2.20
N TRP A 103 -9.94 -0.71 -2.19
CA TRP A 103 -8.97 0.19 -2.79
C TRP A 103 -8.02 -0.55 -3.76
N PRO A 104 -7.32 0.15 -4.66
CA PRO A 104 -6.44 -0.49 -5.64
C PRO A 104 -5.38 -1.37 -4.96
N PRO A 105 -5.32 -2.69 -5.22
CA PRO A 105 -4.32 -3.56 -4.65
C PRO A 105 -2.96 -3.37 -5.35
N PRO A 106 -1.84 -3.81 -4.76
CA PRO A 106 -0.52 -3.73 -5.39
C PRO A 106 -0.49 -4.38 -6.79
N ASP A 107 -1.23 -5.48 -6.98
CA ASP A 107 -1.40 -6.16 -8.27
C ASP A 107 -2.06 -5.32 -9.37
N ALA A 108 -2.88 -4.34 -9.00
CA ALA A 108 -3.52 -3.45 -9.94
C ALA A 108 -2.57 -2.33 -10.40
N ASP A 109 -1.58 -1.98 -9.57
CA ASP A 109 -0.68 -0.85 -9.83
C ASP A 109 0.50 -1.19 -10.72
N GLU A 110 1.06 -2.40 -10.62
CA GLU A 110 2.29 -2.80 -11.32
C GLU A 110 2.26 -2.51 -12.84
N ASP A 111 1.07 -2.46 -13.44
CA ASP A 111 0.89 -2.23 -14.88
C ASP A 111 0.36 -0.83 -15.29
N VAL A 112 -0.31 -0.09 -14.40
CA VAL A 112 -1.18 1.03 -14.82
C VAL A 112 -0.54 2.40 -14.66
N GLY A 113 0.57 2.50 -13.93
CA GLY A 113 1.32 3.75 -13.82
C GLY A 113 0.60 4.85 -13.04
N GLU A 114 -0.64 4.64 -12.58
CA GLU A 114 -1.44 5.61 -11.83
C GLU A 114 -1.01 5.73 -10.36
N PHE A 115 -0.58 4.64 -9.72
CA PHE A 115 -0.28 4.64 -8.29
C PHE A 115 1.23 4.79 -8.07
N SER A 116 1.76 5.97 -8.41
CA SER A 116 3.20 6.26 -8.41
C SER A 116 3.89 6.36 -7.06
N GLY A 117 3.21 5.94 -5.99
CA GLY A 117 3.53 6.33 -4.63
C GLY A 117 3.27 7.84 -4.39
N MET A 118 3.17 8.68 -5.42
CA MET A 118 2.81 10.07 -5.24
C MET A 118 1.30 10.21 -5.05
N TRP A 119 0.90 10.99 -4.04
CA TRP A 119 -0.48 11.41 -3.87
C TRP A 119 -0.71 12.72 -4.63
N THR A 120 -1.54 12.68 -5.68
CA THR A 120 -1.83 13.85 -6.53
C THR A 120 -3.25 14.36 -6.28
N PRO A 121 -3.58 15.61 -6.63
CA PRO A 121 -4.96 16.12 -6.54
C PRO A 121 -5.98 15.25 -7.29
N TYR A 122 -5.58 14.67 -8.42
CA TYR A 122 -6.41 13.74 -9.19
C TYR A 122 -6.70 12.44 -8.43
N LEU A 123 -5.70 11.87 -7.75
CA LEU A 123 -5.91 10.70 -6.89
C LEU A 123 -6.78 11.03 -5.68
N GLU A 124 -6.71 12.26 -5.16
CA GLU A 124 -7.58 12.71 -4.08
C GLU A 124 -9.03 12.85 -4.52
N GLU A 125 -9.30 13.40 -5.70
CA GLU A 125 -10.64 13.51 -6.27
C GLU A 125 -11.26 12.12 -6.47
N THR A 126 -10.57 11.23 -7.18
CA THR A 126 -11.01 9.85 -7.40
C THR A 126 -11.22 9.06 -6.10
N PHE A 127 -10.36 9.29 -5.09
CA PHE A 127 -10.53 8.71 -3.77
C PHE A 127 -11.83 9.16 -3.09
N ARG A 128 -12.13 10.47 -3.11
CA ARG A 128 -13.34 11.01 -2.47
C ARG A 128 -14.60 10.55 -3.17
N GLU A 129 -14.64 10.62 -4.50
CA GLU A 129 -15.76 10.13 -5.31
C GLU A 129 -16.07 8.67 -4.99
N ARG A 130 -15.02 7.83 -4.92
CA ARG A 130 -15.17 6.43 -4.57
C ARG A 130 -15.63 6.24 -3.13
N LEU A 131 -15.06 6.97 -2.18
CA LEU A 131 -15.46 6.88 -0.78
C LEU A 131 -16.94 7.23 -0.62
N GLU A 132 -17.41 8.30 -1.26
CA GLU A 132 -18.82 8.68 -1.29
C GLU A 132 -19.69 7.58 -1.90
N ALA A 133 -19.25 6.96 -3.01
CA ALA A 133 -19.95 5.84 -3.61
C ALA A 133 -20.03 4.62 -2.68
N ILE A 134 -18.98 4.32 -1.92
CA ILE A 134 -18.97 3.25 -0.92
C ILE A 134 -19.94 3.57 0.22
N MET A 135 -19.90 4.80 0.74
CA MET A 135 -20.73 5.24 1.88
C MET A 135 -22.21 5.37 1.52
N SER A 136 -22.54 5.70 0.27
CA SER A 136 -23.90 5.67 -0.27
C SER A 136 -24.38 4.25 -0.61
N GLY A 137 -23.50 3.25 -0.57
CA GLY A 137 -23.81 1.85 -0.91
C GLY A 137 -23.88 1.56 -2.41
N SER A 138 -23.52 2.54 -3.25
CA SER A 138 -23.51 2.41 -4.72
C SER A 138 -22.25 1.74 -5.28
N ALA A 139 -21.17 1.65 -4.49
CA ALA A 139 -19.95 0.93 -4.86
C ALA A 139 -19.72 -0.37 -4.07
N GLN A 140 -18.99 -1.29 -4.69
CA GLN A 140 -18.57 -2.57 -4.11
C GLN A 140 -17.05 -2.78 -4.32
N PRO A 141 -16.42 -3.73 -3.60
CA PRO A 141 -15.03 -4.11 -3.84
C PRO A 141 -14.85 -4.58 -5.28
N LEU A 142 -13.73 -4.20 -5.89
CA LEU A 142 -13.40 -4.52 -7.28
C LEU A 142 -12.26 -5.54 -7.36
N ARG A 143 -12.24 -6.33 -8.44
CA ARG A 143 -11.11 -7.19 -8.80
C ARG A 143 -9.94 -6.35 -9.33
N ALA A 144 -8.72 -6.88 -9.24
CA ALA A 144 -7.54 -6.21 -9.79
C ALA A 144 -7.72 -5.78 -11.27
N ARG A 145 -8.33 -6.61 -12.13
CA ARG A 145 -8.61 -6.25 -13.53
C ARG A 145 -9.63 -5.10 -13.70
N GLU A 146 -10.57 -4.97 -12.77
CA GLU A 146 -11.59 -3.92 -12.80
C GLU A 146 -10.95 -2.60 -12.37
N TRP A 147 -10.11 -2.64 -11.34
CA TRP A 147 -9.23 -1.53 -11.00
C TRP A 147 -8.40 -1.06 -12.19
N LYS A 148 -7.71 -1.99 -12.88
CA LYS A 148 -6.89 -1.65 -14.05
C LYS A 148 -7.68 -0.97 -15.18
N ARG A 149 -8.93 -1.39 -15.39
CA ARG A 149 -9.81 -0.81 -16.41
C ARG A 149 -10.30 0.58 -16.02
N ASP A 150 -10.65 0.76 -14.75
CA ASP A 150 -11.29 1.99 -14.26
C ASP A 150 -10.24 3.09 -13.96
N SER A 151 -8.99 2.69 -13.78
CA SER A 151 -7.81 3.54 -13.64
C SER A 151 -7.50 4.28 -14.96
N LYS A 152 -7.41 5.61 -14.93
CA LYS A 152 -7.11 6.48 -16.09
C LYS A 152 -5.66 6.99 -16.13
N GLY A 153 -4.73 6.26 -15.50
CA GLY A 153 -3.33 6.64 -15.37
C GLY A 153 -2.65 7.02 -16.68
N TRP A 154 -1.64 7.89 -16.58
CA TRP A 154 -0.82 8.26 -17.72
C TRP A 154 0.04 7.07 -18.14
N ARG A 155 -0.23 6.51 -19.33
CA ARG A 155 0.51 5.34 -19.87
C ARG A 155 2.03 5.57 -19.96
N GLY A 156 2.45 6.82 -20.18
CA GLY A 156 3.87 7.20 -20.21
C GLY A 156 4.57 7.16 -18.85
N LEU A 157 3.80 7.16 -17.75
CA LEU A 157 4.34 7.21 -16.39
C LEU A 157 5.12 5.94 -16.04
N ARG A 158 4.73 4.79 -16.59
CA ARG A 158 5.46 3.52 -16.43
C ARG A 158 6.86 3.60 -17.04
N VAL A 159 6.96 4.09 -18.28
CA VAL A 159 8.24 4.25 -18.99
C VAL A 159 9.12 5.26 -18.25
N TRP A 160 8.53 6.39 -17.86
CA TRP A 160 9.22 7.40 -17.08
C TRP A 160 9.74 6.85 -15.73
N ARG A 161 8.92 6.11 -14.97
CA ARG A 161 9.35 5.52 -13.67
C ARG A 161 10.49 4.52 -13.85
N LYS A 162 10.40 3.65 -14.85
CA LYS A 162 11.47 2.68 -15.13
C LYS A 162 12.78 3.41 -15.39
N ARG A 163 12.74 4.42 -16.26
CA ARG A 163 13.90 5.26 -16.59
C ARG A 163 14.41 6.06 -15.38
N LEU A 164 13.51 6.61 -14.56
CA LEU A 164 13.89 7.33 -13.35
C LEU A 164 14.60 6.41 -12.36
N ARG A 165 14.07 5.20 -12.11
CA ARG A 165 14.73 4.21 -11.24
C ARG A 165 16.10 3.81 -11.76
N GLU A 166 16.23 3.56 -13.06
CA GLU A 166 17.52 3.27 -13.70
C GLU A 166 18.51 4.42 -13.47
N LEU A 167 18.13 5.65 -13.78
CA LEU A 167 18.97 6.84 -13.59
C LEU A 167 19.34 7.08 -12.12
N SER A 168 18.38 6.96 -11.20
CA SER A 168 18.62 7.12 -9.76
C SER A 168 19.53 6.03 -9.20
N THR A 169 19.37 4.78 -9.64
CA THR A 169 20.22 3.67 -9.21
C THR A 169 21.66 3.87 -9.69
N ASN A 170 21.85 4.34 -10.92
CA ASN A 170 23.17 4.65 -11.44
C ASN A 170 23.80 5.82 -10.67
N PHE A 171 23.06 6.91 -10.44
CA PHE A 171 23.55 8.05 -9.66
C PHE A 171 24.02 7.66 -8.26
N ILE A 172 23.27 6.82 -7.54
CA ILE A 172 23.66 6.37 -6.19
C ILE A 172 24.90 5.48 -6.22
N ARG A 173 25.11 4.70 -7.29
CA ARG A 173 26.29 3.84 -7.45
C ARG A 173 27.55 4.61 -7.82
N ASP A 174 27.39 5.77 -8.46
CA ASP A 174 28.49 6.63 -8.90
C ASP A 174 28.92 7.65 -7.82
N LEU A 175 28.27 7.65 -6.65
CA LEU A 175 28.64 8.41 -5.44
C LEU A 175 29.62 7.61 -4.55
#